data_AF-A0A2V8ED77-F1
#
_entry.id   AF-A0A2V8ED77-F1
#
_cell.length_a   1.000
_cell.length_b   1.000
_cell.length_c   1.000
_cell.angle_alpha   90.00
_cell.angle_beta   90.00
_cell.angle_gamma   90.00
#
_symmetry.space_group_name_H-M   'P 1'
#
loop_
_entity.id
_entity.type
_entity.pdbx_description
1 polymer ?
#
loop_
_entity_poly.entity_id
_entity_poly.type
_entity_poly.pdbx_seq_one_letter_code
_entity_poly.pdbx_strand_id
1 'polypeptide(L)'
;MSHDLDLWSSPSAPQRLWSVRKRDRELTAELLTLGEYGCEIQLFRDRGFYSSKRFETVDRALTSAERIVRAFEAEGWTRST
;
A
#
# COMPACT_ATOMS: atom_id res chain seq x y z
N MET A 1 -6.56 -17.11 35.79
CA MET A 1 -6.54 -15.68 35.42
C MET A 1 -6.14 -15.63 33.95
N SER A 2 -7.12 -15.50 33.06
CA SER A 2 -6.89 -15.39 31.62
C SER A 2 -6.23 -14.04 31.31
N HIS A 3 -5.05 -14.07 30.70
CA HIS A 3 -4.51 -12.93 29.97
C HIS A 3 -5.23 -12.90 28.61
N ASP A 4 -6.32 -12.17 28.55
CA ASP A 4 -7.01 -11.87 27.30
C ASP A 4 -7.17 -10.37 27.15
N LEU A 5 -6.92 -9.92 25.92
CA LEU A 5 -7.31 -8.64 25.32
C LEU A 5 -6.31 -7.47 25.36
N ASP A 6 -5.08 -7.71 24.90
CA ASP A 6 -4.31 -6.72 24.12
C ASP A 6 -4.73 -6.76 22.62
N LEU A 7 -6.04 -6.88 22.36
CA LEU A 7 -6.63 -6.80 21.01
C LEU A 7 -6.98 -5.35 20.65
N TRP A 8 -6.11 -4.41 21.01
CA TRP A 8 -6.08 -3.12 20.31
C TRP A 8 -5.51 -3.38 18.93
N SER A 9 -6.42 -3.58 17.96
CA SER A 9 -6.20 -3.84 16.54
C SER A 9 -4.83 -3.37 16.05
N SER A 10 -3.82 -4.23 16.19
CA SER A 10 -2.49 -3.91 15.72
C SER A 10 -2.55 -3.76 14.21
N PRO A 11 -1.84 -2.78 13.63
CA PRO A 11 -1.76 -2.67 12.18
C PRO A 11 -1.38 -4.02 11.58
N SER A 12 -2.12 -4.47 10.57
CA SER A 12 -1.79 -5.72 9.89
C SER A 12 -0.39 -5.60 9.28
N ALA A 13 0.29 -6.71 9.03
CA ALA A 13 1.49 -6.66 8.19
C ALA A 13 1.17 -5.94 6.87
N PRO A 14 2.05 -5.05 6.36
CA PRO A 14 1.86 -4.42 5.08
C PRO A 14 1.67 -5.46 3.97
N GLN A 15 0.64 -5.29 3.14
CA GLN A 15 0.36 -6.15 1.99
C GLN A 15 0.80 -5.44 0.71
N ARG A 16 1.71 -6.05 -0.06
CA ARG A 16 2.06 -5.53 -1.38
C ARG A 16 0.86 -5.58 -2.33
N LEU A 17 0.52 -4.43 -2.91
CA LEU A 17 -0.55 -4.30 -3.90
C LEU A 17 -0.02 -4.47 -5.32
N TRP A 18 1.06 -3.76 -5.64
CA TRP A 18 1.71 -3.82 -6.94
C TRP A 18 3.16 -3.34 -6.84
N SER A 19 3.91 -3.66 -7.90
CA SER A 19 5.24 -3.12 -8.17
C SER A 19 5.30 -2.75 -9.64
N VAL A 20 5.93 -1.63 -9.97
CA VAL A 20 6.22 -1.21 -11.34
C VAL A 20 7.69 -0.83 -11.49
N ARG A 21 8.24 -1.08 -12.68
CA ARG A 21 9.62 -0.78 -13.02
C ARG A 21 9.73 0.05 -14.29
N LYS A 22 10.72 0.93 -14.32
CA LYS A 22 11.11 1.69 -15.52
C LYS A 22 12.62 1.90 -15.48
N ARG A 23 13.32 1.27 -16.43
CA ARG A 23 14.79 1.21 -16.46
C ARG A 23 15.35 0.61 -15.15
N ASP A 24 16.14 1.39 -14.42
CA ASP A 24 16.78 1.06 -13.15
C ASP A 24 15.93 1.39 -11.92
N ARG A 25 14.74 1.98 -12.10
CA ARG A 25 13.86 2.41 -11.02
C ARG A 25 12.73 1.43 -10.74
N GLU A 26 12.43 1.28 -9.46
CA GLU A 26 11.31 0.48 -8.95
C GLU A 26 10.40 1.35 -8.08
N LEU A 27 9.09 1.20 -8.27
CA LEU A 27 8.07 1.76 -7.40
C LEU A 27 7.17 0.63 -6.90
N THR A 28 6.97 0.56 -5.59
CA THR A 28 6.05 -0.41 -4.98
C THR A 28 4.95 0.31 -4.21
N ALA A 29 3.77 -0.30 -4.18
CA ALA A 29 2.70 0.11 -3.30
C ALA A 29 2.35 -1.01 -2.31
N GLU A 30 2.22 -0.64 -1.06
CA GLU A 30 1.82 -1.53 0.02
C GLU A 30 0.59 -0.96 0.73
N LEU A 31 -0.30 -1.82 1.18
CA LEU A 31 -1.48 -1.51 1.97
C LEU A 31 -1.23 -1.88 3.42
N LEU A 32 -1.41 -0.91 4.30
CA LEU A 32 -1.37 -1.10 5.74
C LEU A 32 -2.78 -0.94 6.30
N THR A 33 -3.37 -2.01 6.85
CA THR A 33 -4.68 -1.93 7.51
C THR A 33 -4.49 -1.51 8.95
N LEU A 34 -5.21 -0.48 9.39
CA LEU A 34 -5.10 0.14 10.72
C LEU A 34 -6.32 -0.22 11.61
N GLY A 35 -6.92 -1.40 11.42
CA GLY A 35 -8.13 -1.81 12.14
C GLY A 35 -9.29 -0.84 11.91
N GLU A 36 -9.90 -0.35 12.99
CA GLU A 36 -11.02 0.60 12.96
C GLU A 36 -10.63 2.00 12.44
N TYR A 37 -9.33 2.33 12.40
CA TYR A 37 -8.83 3.63 11.96
C TYR A 37 -8.66 3.73 10.43
N GLY A 38 -9.11 2.71 9.69
CA GLY A 38 -9.06 2.65 8.24
C GLY A 38 -7.81 1.95 7.72
N CYS A 39 -7.24 2.47 6.64
CA CYS A 39 -6.05 1.90 6.01
C CYS A 39 -5.19 2.97 5.34
N GLU A 40 -3.96 2.60 5.00
CA GLU A 40 -2.97 3.49 4.40
C GLU A 40 -2.31 2.81 3.21
N ILE A 41 -2.23 3.51 2.08
CA ILE A 41 -1.35 3.12 0.97
C ILE A 41 -0.01 3.78 1.21
N GLN A 42 1.06 2.99 1.18
CA GLN A 42 2.43 3.46 1.23
C GLN A 42 3.10 3.18 -0.10
N LEU A 43 3.69 4.22 -0.70
CA LEU A 43 4.48 4.14 -1.91
C LEU A 43 5.95 4.16 -1.53
N PHE A 44 6.71 3.26 -2.12
CA PHE A 44 8.16 3.20 -1.98
C PHE A 44 8.80 3.35 -3.34
N ARG A 45 9.91 4.09 -3.38
CA ARG A 45 10.77 4.23 -4.56
C ARG A 45 12.14 3.68 -4.23
N ASP A 46 12.61 2.74 -5.02
CA ASP A 46 13.92 2.10 -4.84
C ASP A 46 14.12 1.59 -3.40
N ARG A 47 13.06 1.00 -2.82
CA ARG A 47 12.94 0.51 -1.43
C ARG A 47 12.91 1.58 -0.33
N GLY A 48 13.00 2.86 -0.67
CA GLY A 48 12.82 3.97 0.25
C GLY A 48 11.37 4.45 0.28
N PHE A 49 10.85 4.82 1.47
CA PHE A 49 9.53 5.44 1.57
C PHE A 49 9.48 6.72 0.72
N TYR A 50 8.44 6.85 -0.10
CA TYR A 50 8.25 7.97 -1.01
C TYR A 50 7.05 8.84 -0.60
N SER A 51 5.90 8.21 -0.35
CA SER A 51 4.67 8.92 0.01
C SER A 51 3.66 7.95 0.62
N SER A 52 2.69 8.46 1.38
CA SER A 52 1.54 7.67 1.80
C SER A 52 0.25 8.46 1.79
N LYS A 53 -0.86 7.72 1.79
CA LYS A 53 -2.20 8.29 1.88
C LYS A 53 -3.14 7.38 2.65
N ARG A 54 -3.87 7.96 3.59
CA ARG A 54 -4.90 7.27 4.38
C ARG A 54 -6.26 7.29 3.71
N PHE A 55 -7.02 6.23 3.98
CA PHE A 55 -8.36 6.00 3.47
C PHE A 55 -9.23 5.40 4.58
N GLU A 56 -10.51 5.77 4.58
CA GLU A 56 -11.50 5.22 5.51
C GLU A 56 -11.76 3.73 5.29
N THR A 57 -11.63 3.24 4.05
CA THR A 57 -11.94 1.86 3.69
C THR A 57 -10.88 1.26 2.75
N VAL A 58 -10.68 -0.05 2.87
CA VAL A 58 -9.78 -0.82 2.00
C VAL A 58 -10.19 -0.69 0.53
N ASP A 59 -11.49 -0.74 0.22
CA ASP A 59 -11.99 -0.60 -1.15
C ASP A 59 -11.58 0.72 -1.82
N ARG A 60 -11.67 1.84 -1.07
CA ARG A 60 -11.20 3.15 -1.56
C ARG A 60 -9.69 3.18 -1.74
N ALA A 61 -8.94 2.55 -0.85
CA ALA A 61 -7.49 2.43 -1.00
C ALA A 61 -7.12 1.61 -2.24
N LEU A 62 -7.73 0.45 -2.46
CA LEU A 62 -7.48 -0.39 -3.64
C LEU A 62 -7.82 0.34 -4.94
N THR A 63 -8.97 1.02 -4.98
CA THR A 63 -9.36 1.85 -6.13
C THR A 63 -8.33 2.96 -6.40
N SER A 64 -7.84 3.62 -5.35
CA SER A 64 -6.81 4.64 -5.50
C SER A 64 -5.47 4.05 -5.95
N ALA A 65 -5.08 2.90 -5.41
CA ALA A 65 -3.86 2.19 -5.80
C ALA A 65 -3.88 1.80 -7.27
N GLU A 66 -5.02 1.28 -7.75
CA GLU A 66 -5.22 0.88 -9.15
C GLU A 66 -5.17 2.10 -10.10
N ARG A 67 -5.72 3.25 -9.68
CA ARG A 67 -5.59 4.50 -10.46
C ARG A 67 -4.14 4.98 -10.55
N ILE A 68 -3.38 4.86 -9.47
CA ILE A 68 -1.96 5.26 -9.44
C ILE A 68 -1.13 4.39 -10.38
N VAL A 69 -1.27 3.05 -10.28
CA VAL A 69 -0.49 2.14 -11.15
C VAL A 69 -0.83 2.33 -12.63
N ARG A 70 -2.11 2.57 -12.97
CA ARG A 70 -2.51 2.86 -14.37
C ARG A 70 -1.91 4.15 -14.90
N ALA A 71 -1.76 5.18 -14.06
CA ALA A 71 -1.10 6.41 -14.46
C ALA A 71 0.39 6.15 -14.78
N PHE A 72 1.08 5.37 -13.93
CA PHE A 72 2.46 4.97 -14.21
C PHE A 72 2.58 4.08 -15.46
N GLU A 73 1.65 3.14 -15.66
CA GLU A 73 1.61 2.32 -16.89
C GLU A 73 1.45 3.19 -18.14
N ALA A 74 0.57 4.20 -18.10
CA ALA A 74 0.40 5.16 -19.18
C ALA A 74 1.66 6.01 -19.46
N GLU A 75 2.50 6.22 -18.44
CA GLU A 75 3.81 6.86 -18.56
C GLU A 75 4.93 5.89 -19.01
N GLY A 76 4.61 4.63 -19.31
CA GLY A 76 5.55 3.62 -19.78
C GLY A 76 6.32 2.92 -18.66
N TRP A 77 5.78 2.87 -17.45
CA TRP A 77 6.23 1.92 -16.43
C TRP A 77 5.58 0.55 -16.67
N THR A 78 6.22 -0.53 -16.23
CA THR A 78 5.73 -1.90 -16.44
C THR A 78 5.52 -2.59 -15.10
N ARG A 79 4.36 -3.22 -14.89
CA ARG A 79 4.12 -4.04 -13.70
C ARG A 79 5.13 -5.19 -13.64
N SER A 80 5.71 -5.38 -12.46
CA SER A 80 6.47 -6.58 -12.13
C SER A 80 5.62 -7.46 -11.22
N THR A 81 5.55 -8.74 -11.56
CA THR A 81 4.93 -9.80 -10.75
C THR A 81 5.62 -9.97 -9.40
#